data_AF-A0A2S1FII8-F1
#
_entry.id   AF-A0A2S1FII8-F1
#
_cell.length_a   1.000
_cell.length_b   1.000
_cell.length_c   1.000
_cell.angle_alpha   90.00
_cell.angle_beta   90.00
_cell.angle_gamma   90.00
#
_symmetry.space_group_name_H-M   'P 1'
#
loop_
_entity.id
_entity.type
_entity.pdbx_description
1 polymer ?
#
loop_
_entity_poly.entity_id
_entity_poly.type
_entity_poly.pdbx_seq_one_letter_code
_entity_poly.pdbx_strand_id
1 'polypeptide(L)'
;MSKRKDGQARGQYTLEYKLEAVRLVKGGQAVPVTAKILGVPAQTLGNWVRLSDKGQLAGAGDKPVSQEQMELARLRAELSRVKMERDILKKATAYFARESL
;
A
#
# COMPACT_ATOMS: atom_id res chain seq x y z
N MET A 1 27.55 5.91 -34.14
CA MET A 1 27.88 5.15 -32.92
C MET A 1 27.25 5.83 -31.72
N SER A 2 26.28 5.21 -31.04
CA SER A 2 26.06 5.36 -29.59
C SER A 2 25.01 4.32 -29.17
N LYS A 3 25.47 3.16 -28.69
CA LYS A 3 24.60 2.13 -28.11
C LYS A 3 24.30 2.53 -26.66
N ARG A 4 23.09 3.00 -26.37
CA ARG A 4 22.61 3.08 -24.97
C ARG A 4 22.36 1.65 -24.50
N LYS A 5 23.33 1.06 -23.79
CA LYS A 5 23.16 -0.18 -23.02
C LYS A 5 22.89 0.21 -21.56
N ASP A 6 21.63 0.53 -21.25
CA ASP A 6 21.11 0.50 -19.87
C ASP A 6 19.80 -0.29 -19.86
N GLY A 7 19.83 -1.45 -20.52
CA GLY A 7 18.80 -2.46 -20.33
C GLY A 7 19.03 -3.12 -18.96
N GLN A 8 18.76 -2.38 -17.89
CA GLN A 8 18.70 -2.95 -16.55
C GLN A 8 17.71 -4.11 -16.63
N ALA A 9 18.23 -5.33 -16.43
CA ALA A 9 17.44 -6.56 -16.47
C ALA A 9 16.12 -6.32 -15.77
N ARG A 10 14.99 -6.71 -16.38
CA ARG A 10 13.64 -6.57 -15.81
C ARG A 10 13.61 -7.35 -14.49
N GLY A 11 14.08 -6.70 -13.42
CA GLY A 11 14.13 -7.24 -12.09
C GLY A 11 12.74 -7.71 -11.76
N GLN A 12 12.61 -9.00 -11.49
CA GLN A 12 11.37 -9.57 -11.04
C GLN A 12 11.11 -9.05 -9.63
N TYR A 13 10.54 -7.84 -9.52
CA TYR A 13 10.18 -7.26 -8.23
C TYR A 13 8.99 -8.02 -7.65
N THR A 14 9.10 -8.47 -6.40
CA THR A 14 8.00 -9.14 -5.69
C THR A 14 6.83 -8.19 -5.48
N LEU A 15 5.65 -8.73 -5.20
CA LEU A 15 4.48 -7.89 -4.92
C LEU A 15 4.70 -7.02 -3.68
N GLU A 16 5.28 -7.57 -2.62
CA GLU A 16 5.54 -6.82 -1.37
C GLU A 16 6.44 -5.62 -1.63
N TYR A 17 7.51 -5.81 -2.41
CA TYR A 17 8.42 -4.71 -2.76
C TYR A 17 7.69 -3.60 -3.52
N LYS A 18 6.85 -3.96 -4.50
CA LYS A 18 6.08 -2.97 -5.26
C LYS A 18 5.05 -2.26 -4.36
N LEU A 19 4.38 -2.98 -3.47
CA LEU A 19 3.41 -2.40 -2.53
C LEU A 19 4.05 -1.40 -1.58
N GLU A 20 5.24 -1.71 -1.05
CA GLU A 20 5.95 -0.80 -0.15
C GLU A 20 6.42 0.46 -0.90
N ALA A 21 6.92 0.31 -2.13
CA ALA A 21 7.26 1.45 -2.97
C ALA A 21 6.06 2.35 -3.25
N VAL A 22 4.88 1.77 -3.51
CA VAL A 22 3.63 2.51 -3.67
C VAL A 22 3.18 3.17 -2.37
N ARG A 23 3.32 2.50 -1.22
CA ARG A 23 2.99 3.04 0.10
C ARG A 23 3.75 4.32 0.40
N LEU A 24 5.04 4.36 0.09
CA LEU A 24 5.88 5.55 0.24
C LEU A 24 5.38 6.74 -0.59
N VAL A 25 5.02 6.50 -1.85
CA VAL A 25 4.48 7.55 -2.73
C VAL A 25 3.11 8.03 -2.24
N LYS A 26 2.21 7.11 -1.88
CA LYS A 26 0.89 7.46 -1.32
C LYS A 26 1.00 8.16 0.04
N GLY A 27 2.10 7.96 0.76
CA GLY A 27 2.47 8.68 1.98
C GLY A 27 3.02 10.09 1.75
N GLY A 28 3.03 10.59 0.50
CA GLY A 28 3.39 11.96 0.17
C GLY A 28 4.80 12.14 -0.40
N GLN A 29 5.58 11.08 -0.57
CA GLN A 29 6.89 11.19 -1.23
C GLN A 29 6.73 11.34 -2.75
N ALA A 30 7.52 12.23 -3.34
CA ALA A 30 7.52 12.44 -4.78
C ALA A 30 8.10 11.22 -5.53
N VAL A 31 7.40 10.75 -6.58
CA VAL A 31 7.81 9.59 -7.39
C VAL A 31 9.28 9.66 -7.84
N PRO A 32 9.82 10.78 -8.36
CA PRO A 32 11.23 10.83 -8.79
C PRO A 32 12.22 10.62 -7.64
N VAL A 33 11.88 11.10 -6.44
CA VAL A 33 12.73 10.96 -5.24
C VAL A 33 12.72 9.53 -4.75
N THR A 34 11.52 8.95 -4.57
CA THR A 34 11.37 7.55 -4.14
C THR A 34 11.99 6.58 -5.13
N ALA A 35 11.83 6.83 -6.44
CA ALA A 35 12.44 6.01 -7.49
C ALA A 35 13.98 6.00 -7.43
N LYS A 36 14.59 7.17 -7.20
CA LYS A 36 16.05 7.31 -7.04
C LYS A 36 16.55 6.56 -5.80
N ILE A 37 15.85 6.68 -4.66
CA ILE A 37 16.20 5.99 -3.41
C ILE A 37 16.14 4.47 -3.60
N LEU A 38 15.08 3.98 -4.26
CA LEU A 38 14.85 2.56 -4.47
C LEU A 38 15.66 1.95 -5.63
N GLY A 39 16.38 2.77 -6.40
CA GLY A 39 17.13 2.31 -7.57
C GLY A 39 16.24 1.77 -8.69
N VAL A 40 15.00 2.27 -8.80
CA VAL A 40 14.03 1.87 -9.83
C VAL A 40 13.77 3.02 -10.81
N PRO A 41 13.47 2.75 -12.09
CA PRO A 41 13.09 3.81 -13.01
C PRO A 41 11.82 4.53 -12.55
N ALA A 42 11.80 5.86 -12.58
CA ALA A 42 10.66 6.66 -12.11
C ALA A 42 9.35 6.33 -12.86
N GLN A 43 9.43 6.04 -14.16
CA GLN A 43 8.30 5.60 -14.96
C GLN A 43 7.74 4.25 -14.48
N THR A 44 8.62 3.32 -14.08
CA THR A 44 8.24 2.02 -13.52
C THR A 44 7.50 2.20 -12.21
N LEU A 45 8.02 3.02 -11.30
CA LEU A 45 7.35 3.32 -10.03
C LEU A 45 5.99 4.02 -10.25
N GLY A 46 5.92 5.00 -11.15
CA GLY A 46 4.66 5.65 -11.51
C GLY A 46 3.63 4.67 -12.10
N ASN A 47 4.08 3.67 -12.85
CA ASN A 47 3.19 2.60 -13.33
C ASN A 47 2.68 1.72 -12.20
N TRP A 48 3.51 1.39 -11.20
CA TRP A 48 3.06 0.61 -10.04
C TRP A 48 2.01 1.34 -9.22
N VAL A 49 2.15 2.65 -9.01
CA VAL A 49 1.14 3.47 -8.32
C VAL A 49 -0.20 3.38 -9.06
N ARG A 50 -0.19 3.62 -10.38
CA ARG A 50 -1.39 3.52 -11.22
C ARG A 50 -2.04 2.13 -11.17
N LEU A 51 -1.24 1.06 -11.23
CA LEU A 51 -1.76 -0.31 -11.15
C LEU A 51 -2.30 -0.64 -9.76
N SER A 52 -1.69 -0.11 -8.70
CA SER A 52 -2.20 -0.24 -7.33
C SER A 52 -3.56 0.44 -7.18
N ASP A 53 -3.75 1.63 -7.74
CA ASP A 53 -5.03 2.35 -7.70
C ASP A 53 -6.15 1.58 -8.40
N LYS A 54 -5.81 0.79 -9.42
CA LYS A 54 -6.74 -0.09 -10.14
C LYS A 54 -6.89 -1.47 -9.51
N GLY A 55 -6.15 -1.78 -8.45
CA GLY A 55 -6.11 -3.12 -7.87
C GLY A 55 -5.56 -4.20 -8.82
N GLN A 56 -4.64 -3.82 -9.71
CA GLN A 56 -4.04 -4.66 -10.74
C GLN A 56 -2.52 -4.82 -10.57
N LEU A 57 -1.96 -4.35 -9.45
CA LEU A 57 -0.54 -4.47 -9.17
C LEU A 57 -0.20 -5.93 -8.87
N ALA A 58 0.68 -6.53 -9.67
CA ALA A 58 1.13 -7.91 -9.51
C ALA A 58 2.64 -7.97 -9.30
N GLY A 59 3.09 -8.92 -8.48
CA GLY A 59 4.49 -9.28 -8.31
C GLY A 59 5.01 -10.09 -9.50
N ALA A 60 6.31 -10.32 -9.52
CA ALA A 60 6.91 -11.31 -10.40
C ALA A 60 6.50 -12.73 -10.00
N GLY A 61 5.92 -13.50 -10.91
CA GLY A 61 5.47 -14.87 -10.64
C GLY A 61 4.16 -14.97 -9.85
N ASP A 62 3.73 -13.89 -9.22
CA ASP A 62 2.45 -13.82 -8.52
C ASP A 62 1.28 -13.61 -9.49
N LYS A 63 0.17 -14.30 -9.22
CA LYS A 63 -1.12 -13.90 -9.75
C LYS A 63 -1.47 -12.51 -9.15
N PRO A 64 -1.95 -11.55 -9.97
CA PRO A 64 -2.43 -10.27 -9.44
C PRO A 64 -3.42 -10.51 -8.30
N VAL A 65 -3.25 -9.83 -7.16
CA VAL A 65 -4.25 -9.84 -6.08
C VAL A 65 -5.55 -9.29 -6.66
N SER A 66 -6.65 -10.02 -6.49
CA SER A 66 -7.92 -9.59 -7.07
C SER A 66 -8.43 -8.32 -6.38
N GLN A 67 -9.19 -7.50 -7.11
CA GLN A 67 -9.87 -6.33 -6.53
C GLN A 67 -10.70 -6.72 -5.31
N GLU A 68 -11.39 -7.86 -5.36
CA GLU A 68 -12.17 -8.40 -4.25
C GLU A 68 -11.30 -8.67 -3.01
N GLN A 69 -10.10 -9.23 -3.18
CA GLN A 69 -9.19 -9.48 -2.06
C GLN A 69 -8.69 -8.17 -1.43
N MET A 70 -8.45 -7.14 -2.25
CA MET A 70 -8.07 -5.82 -1.76
C MET A 70 -9.20 -5.13 -1.00
N GLU A 71 -10.42 -5.18 -1.54
CA GLU A 71 -11.61 -4.66 -0.88
C GLU A 71 -11.86 -5.39 0.44
N LEU A 72 -11.73 -6.71 0.46
CA LEU A 72 -11.88 -7.52 1.66
C LEU A 72 -10.83 -7.15 2.74
N ALA A 73 -9.58 -6.92 2.34
CA ALA A 73 -8.53 -6.46 3.25
C ALA A 73 -8.84 -5.06 3.82
N ARG A 74 -9.27 -4.12 2.97
CA ARG A 74 -9.69 -2.77 3.38
C ARG A 74 -10.87 -2.81 4.35
N LEU A 75 -11.90 -3.60 4.02
CA LEU A 75 -13.09 -3.76 4.84
C LEU A 75 -12.75 -4.37 6.21
N ARG A 76 -11.85 -5.36 6.26
CA ARG A 76 -11.37 -5.94 7.52
C ARG A 76 -10.63 -4.92 8.39
N ALA A 77 -9.78 -4.09 7.78
CA ALA A 77 -9.08 -3.02 8.50
C ALA A 77 -10.05 -1.98 9.06
N GLU A 78 -11.03 -1.55 8.26
CA GLU A 78 -12.05 -0.59 8.68
C GLU A 78 -12.97 -1.16 9.78
N LEU A 79 -13.40 -2.41 9.63
CA LEU A 79 -14.19 -3.10 10.65
C LEU A 79 -13.42 -3.20 11.98
N SER A 80 -12.12 -3.48 11.93
CA SER A 80 -11.27 -3.52 13.12
C SER A 80 -11.21 -2.16 13.81
N ARG A 81 -10.97 -1.07 13.05
CA ARG A 81 -10.97 0.31 13.56
C ARG A 81 -12.29 0.67 14.23
N VAL A 82 -13.42 0.45 13.55
CA VAL A 82 -14.75 0.76 14.08
C VAL A 82 -15.07 -0.03 15.35
N LYS A 83 -14.70 -1.32 15.40
CA LYS A 83 -14.88 -2.14 16.62
C LYS A 83 -14.07 -1.59 17.79
N MET A 84 -12.82 -1.17 17.54
CA MET A 84 -11.97 -0.57 18.56
C MET A 84 -12.56 0.74 19.09
N GLU A 85 -12.99 1.65 18.21
CA GLU A 85 -13.62 2.93 18.59
C GLU A 85 -14.87 2.71 19.45
N ARG A 86 -15.74 1.77 19.04
CA ARG A 86 -16.92 1.36 19.81
C ARG A 86 -16.52 0.85 21.20
N ASP A 87 -15.48 0.04 21.30
CA ASP A 87 -15.06 -0.55 22.58
C ASP A 87 -14.45 0.47 23.54
N ILE A 88 -13.74 1.46 23.00
CA ILE A 88 -13.27 2.61 23.78
C ILE A 88 -14.46 3.40 24.34
N LEU A 89 -15.45 3.72 23.49
CA LEU A 89 -16.65 4.45 23.93
C LEU A 89 -17.43 3.69 25.01
N LYS A 90 -17.62 2.37 24.83
CA LYS A 90 -18.27 1.52 25.85
C LYS A 90 -17.55 1.52 27.18
N LYS A 91 -16.21 1.48 27.16
CA LYS A 91 -15.40 1.53 28.39
C LYS A 91 -15.52 2.90 29.06
N ALA A 92 -15.50 3.99 28.28
CA ALA A 92 -15.67 5.34 28.80
C ALA A 92 -17.04 5.53 29.47
N THR A 93 -18.14 5.12 28.81
CA THR A 93 -19.48 5.24 29.38
C THR A 93 -19.64 4.41 30.65
N ALA A 94 -19.10 3.19 30.68
CA ALA A 94 -19.11 2.35 31.88
C ALA A 94 -18.32 2.98 33.05
N TYR A 95 -17.19 3.62 32.76
CA TYR A 95 -16.41 4.35 33.76
C TYR A 95 -17.20 5.52 34.36
N PHE A 96 -17.76 6.39 33.52
CA PHE A 96 -18.54 7.55 34.00
C PHE A 96 -19.81 7.16 34.75
N ALA A 97 -20.50 6.10 34.33
CA ALA A 97 -21.67 5.59 35.05
C ALA A 97 -21.33 5.10 36.46
N ARG A 98 -20.12 4.57 36.67
CA ARG A 98 -19.64 4.12 37.99
C ARG A 98 -19.23 5.27 38.91
N GLU A 99 -18.67 6.35 38.37
CA GLU A 99 -18.26 7.54 39.14
C GLU A 99 -19.43 8.47 39.50
N SER A 100 -20.62 8.23 38.95
CA SER A 100 -21.84 9.02 39.21
C SER A 100 -22.76 8.41 40.28
N LEU A 101 -22.32 7.32 40.93
CA LEU A 101 -22.98 6.64 42.06
C LEU A 101 -22.20 6.88 43.35
#